data_AF-A0A2A2KD38-F1
#
_entry.id   AF-A0A2A2KD38-F1
#
_cell.length_a   1.000
_cell.length_b   1.000
_cell.length_c   1.000
_cell.angle_alpha   90.00
_cell.angle_beta   90.00
_cell.angle_gamma   90.00
#
_symmetry.space_group_name_H-M   'P 1'
#
loop_
_entity.id
_entity.type
_entity.pdbx_description
1 polymer ?
#
loop_
_entity_poly.entity_id
_entity_poly.type
_entity_poly.pdbx_seq_one_letter_code
_entity_poly.pdbx_strand_id
1 'polypeptide(L)'
;MPMIKALPDTKIETLLSTAQQAELKLTDLLFYSRQLGLRPAELLNTLSIEAARRFIFGEMSFEIGDDIMNGLFTLIVDLGMDEQMPQPAFNIYLAFDEGEYQHSGDSEHIKPSECYTRLQLLELLRELPDSD
;
A
#
# COMPACT_ATOMS: atom_id res chain seq x y z
N MET A 1 15.79 9.06 9.89
CA MET A 1 14.39 9.43 9.55
C MET A 1 13.59 9.41 10.85
N PRO A 2 12.59 10.28 11.06
CA PRO A 2 11.85 10.26 12.31
C PRO A 2 11.06 8.96 12.41
N MET A 3 11.08 8.35 13.59
CA MET A 3 10.37 7.11 13.93
C MET A 3 8.96 7.13 13.33
N ILE A 4 8.61 6.08 12.58
CA ILE A 4 7.22 5.76 12.30
C ILE A 4 6.57 5.62 13.69
N LYS A 5 5.84 6.64 14.14
CA LYS A 5 4.92 6.45 15.27
C LYS A 5 4.02 5.32 14.83
N ALA A 6 4.18 4.14 15.43
CA ALA A 6 3.28 3.02 15.23
C ALA A 6 1.86 3.57 15.42
N LEU A 7 1.13 3.62 14.32
CA LEU A 7 -0.25 4.07 14.33
C LEU A 7 -1.01 3.10 15.23
N PRO A 8 -1.94 3.58 16.08
CA PRO A 8 -2.77 2.65 16.83
C PRO A 8 -3.46 1.71 15.84
N ASP A 9 -3.36 0.40 16.06
CA ASP A 9 -3.88 -0.62 15.13
C ASP A 9 -5.31 -0.31 14.69
N THR A 10 -6.15 0.17 15.61
CA THR A 10 -7.54 0.56 15.32
C THR A 10 -7.69 1.67 14.27
N LYS A 11 -6.75 2.62 14.20
CA LYS A 11 -6.76 3.69 13.18
C LYS A 11 -6.29 3.16 11.83
N ILE A 12 -5.29 2.28 11.83
CA ILE A 12 -4.84 1.57 10.61
C ILE A 12 -6.00 0.76 10.04
N GLU A 13 -6.67 -0.06 10.84
CA GLU A 13 -7.81 -0.87 10.39
C GLU A 13 -8.91 0.00 9.78
N THR A 14 -9.23 1.12 10.42
CA THR A 14 -10.26 2.05 9.92
C THR A 14 -9.87 2.59 8.55
N LEU A 15 -8.64 3.08 8.41
CA LEU A 15 -8.16 3.65 7.15
C LEU A 15 -8.04 2.62 6.03
N LEU A 16 -7.54 1.42 6.33
CA LEU A 16 -7.47 0.32 5.37
C LEU A 16 -8.87 -0.12 4.93
N SER A 17 -9.81 -0.25 5.87
CA SER A 17 -11.20 -0.61 5.54
C SER A 17 -11.88 0.46 4.68
N THR A 18 -11.68 1.74 4.97
CA THR A 18 -12.20 2.84 4.15
C THR A 18 -11.55 2.89 2.77
N ALA A 19 -10.24 2.62 2.68
CA ALA A 19 -9.54 2.52 1.40
C ALA A 19 -10.05 1.35 0.57
N GLN A 20 -10.23 0.17 1.17
CA GLN A 20 -10.78 -1.02 0.51
C GLN A 20 -12.15 -0.74 -0.14
N GLN A 21 -12.98 0.09 0.49
CA GLN A 21 -14.30 0.48 -0.02
C GLN A 21 -14.23 1.59 -1.07
N ALA A 22 -13.03 2.04 -1.45
CA ALA A 22 -12.79 3.22 -2.30
C ALA A 22 -13.45 4.50 -1.78
N GLU A 23 -13.61 4.61 -0.45
CA GLU A 23 -14.28 5.75 0.19
C GLU A 23 -13.31 6.75 0.83
N LEU A 24 -12.00 6.45 0.85
CA LEU A 24 -11.00 7.32 1.47
C LEU A 24 -10.77 8.55 0.60
N LYS A 25 -11.02 9.75 1.14
CA LYS A 25 -10.88 11.02 0.39
C LYS A 25 -9.65 11.80 0.82
N LEU A 26 -9.23 12.75 -0.02
CA LEU A 26 -8.13 13.66 0.30
C LEU A 26 -8.39 14.43 1.60
N THR A 27 -9.63 14.81 1.89
CA THR A 27 -10.00 15.48 3.14
C THR A 27 -9.73 14.61 4.37
N ASP A 28 -10.00 13.30 4.28
CA ASP A 28 -9.74 12.34 5.34
C ASP A 28 -8.24 12.15 5.50
N LEU A 29 -7.52 11.95 4.39
CA LEU A 29 -6.07 11.83 4.38
C LEU A 29 -5.39 13.03 5.06
N LEU A 30 -5.77 14.26 4.70
CA LEU A 30 -5.25 15.48 5.31
C LEU A 30 -5.58 15.58 6.80
N PHE A 31 -6.81 15.20 7.18
CA PHE A 31 -7.26 15.19 8.57
C PHE A 31 -6.42 14.22 9.42
N TYR A 32 -6.30 12.96 8.98
CA TYR A 32 -5.55 11.95 9.70
C TYR A 32 -4.05 12.26 9.71
N SER A 33 -3.48 12.71 8.60
CA SER A 33 -2.08 13.15 8.52
C SER A 33 -1.77 14.19 9.60
N ARG A 34 -2.63 15.22 9.73
CA ARG A 34 -2.48 16.25 10.76
C ARG A 34 -2.62 15.68 12.18
N GLN A 35 -3.61 14.83 12.42
CA GLN A 35 -3.79 14.20 13.74
C GLN A 35 -2.57 13.38 14.17
N LEU A 36 -1.88 12.78 13.21
CA LEU A 36 -0.77 11.87 13.44
C LEU A 36 0.60 12.57 13.42
N GLY A 37 0.64 13.81 12.93
CA GLY A 37 1.87 14.57 12.73
C GLY A 37 2.71 14.04 11.57
N LEU A 38 2.06 13.44 10.58
CA LEU A 38 2.67 12.90 9.36
C LEU A 38 2.36 13.81 8.17
N ARG A 39 3.21 13.77 7.14
CA ARG A 39 2.85 14.28 5.82
C ARG A 39 1.85 13.33 5.14
N PRO A 40 0.97 13.82 4.25
CA PRO A 40 0.03 12.97 3.50
C PRO A 40 0.71 11.80 2.77
N ALA A 41 1.83 12.06 2.09
CA ALA A 41 2.64 11.02 1.47
C ALA A 41 3.16 9.97 2.47
N GLU A 42 3.53 10.36 3.69
CA GLU A 42 4.00 9.43 4.73
C GLU A 42 2.86 8.54 5.24
N LEU A 43 1.65 9.08 5.35
CA LEU A 43 0.48 8.28 5.71
C LEU A 43 0.13 7.27 4.61
N LEU A 44 0.13 7.66 3.34
CA LEU A 44 -0.08 6.73 2.22
C LEU A 44 0.97 5.63 2.20
N ASN A 45 2.26 5.99 2.35
CA ASN A 45 3.34 5.02 2.45
C ASN A 45 3.11 4.02 3.59
N THR A 46 2.67 4.51 4.75
CA THR A 46 2.44 3.64 5.91
C THR A 46 1.28 2.67 5.67
N LEU A 47 0.17 3.13 5.08
CA LEU A 47 -0.97 2.28 4.75
C LEU A 47 -0.61 1.22 3.69
N SER A 48 0.12 1.61 2.64
CA SER A 48 0.56 0.69 1.60
C SER A 48 1.56 -0.36 2.12
N ILE A 49 2.52 0.04 2.98
CA ILE A 49 3.45 -0.90 3.61
C ILE A 49 2.69 -1.91 4.48
N GLU A 50 1.69 -1.45 5.22
CA GLU A 50 0.89 -2.34 6.07
C GLU A 50 0.08 -3.35 5.25
N ALA A 51 -0.57 -2.92 4.17
CA ALA A 51 -1.28 -3.81 3.26
C ALA A 51 -0.33 -4.87 2.66
N ALA A 52 0.84 -4.43 2.18
CA ALA A 52 1.87 -5.32 1.64
C ALA A 52 2.36 -6.35 2.67
N ARG A 53 2.62 -5.91 3.91
CA ARG A 53 3.05 -6.81 5.00
C ARG A 53 2.00 -7.87 5.30
N ARG A 54 0.74 -7.48 5.49
CA ARG A 54 -0.35 -8.42 5.79
C ARG A 54 -0.55 -9.44 4.68
N PHE A 55 -0.46 -9.01 3.42
CA PHE A 55 -0.49 -9.93 2.29
C PHE A 55 0.68 -10.92 2.32
N ILE A 56 1.91 -10.44 2.51
CA ILE A 56 3.12 -11.28 2.58
C ILE A 56 3.02 -12.30 3.72
N PHE A 57 2.54 -11.90 4.90
CA PHE A 57 2.38 -12.80 6.05
C PHE A 57 1.16 -13.71 5.97
N GLY A 58 0.30 -13.56 4.95
CA GLY A 58 -0.90 -14.37 4.78
C GLY A 58 -2.06 -13.98 5.71
N GLU A 59 -1.99 -12.79 6.30
CA GLU A 59 -3.03 -12.19 7.15
C GLU A 59 -4.13 -11.51 6.31
N MET A 60 -3.84 -11.24 5.04
CA MET A 60 -4.73 -10.60 4.08
C MET A 60 -4.65 -11.37 2.74
N SER A 61 -5.80 -11.58 2.08
CA SER A 61 -5.82 -12.18 0.74
C SER A 61 -5.33 -11.18 -0.32
N PHE A 62 -4.98 -11.68 -1.50
CA PHE A 62 -4.59 -10.82 -2.61
C PHE A 62 -5.70 -9.82 -2.95
N GLU A 63 -6.94 -10.28 -3.04
CA GLU A 63 -8.10 -9.47 -3.42
C GLU A 63 -8.33 -8.31 -2.44
N ILE A 64 -8.19 -8.55 -1.13
CA ILE A 64 -8.33 -7.49 -0.14
C ILE A 64 -7.19 -6.47 -0.24
N GLY A 65 -5.96 -6.94 -0.43
CA GLY A 65 -4.79 -6.06 -0.60
C GLY A 65 -4.89 -5.22 -1.86
N ASP A 66 -5.34 -5.84 -2.95
CA ASP A 66 -5.57 -5.20 -4.23
C ASP A 66 -6.67 -4.12 -4.15
N ASP A 67 -7.83 -4.43 -3.58
CA ASP A 67 -8.91 -3.47 -3.32
C ASP A 67 -8.41 -2.25 -2.52
N ILE A 68 -7.59 -2.47 -1.49
CA ILE A 68 -6.99 -1.40 -0.70
C ILE A 68 -6.07 -0.54 -1.57
N MET A 69 -5.16 -1.16 -2.32
CA MET A 69 -4.19 -0.42 -3.12
C MET A 69 -4.86 0.35 -4.26
N ASN A 70 -5.87 -0.23 -4.90
CA ASN A 70 -6.73 0.43 -5.87
C ASN A 70 -7.49 1.62 -5.24
N GLY A 71 -7.99 1.47 -4.02
CA GLY A 71 -8.61 2.58 -3.26
C GLY A 71 -7.65 3.71 -2.89
N LEU A 72 -6.37 3.41 -2.67
CA LEU A 72 -5.34 4.41 -2.37
C LEU A 72 -4.78 5.08 -3.64
N PHE A 73 -4.86 4.43 -4.80
CA PHE A 73 -4.19 4.85 -6.04
C PHE A 73 -4.48 6.31 -6.43
N THR A 74 -5.75 6.71 -6.43
CA THR A 74 -6.14 8.09 -6.80
C THR A 74 -5.44 9.13 -5.90
N LEU A 75 -5.37 8.87 -4.59
CA LEU A 75 -4.71 9.77 -3.64
C LEU A 75 -3.19 9.82 -3.81
N ILE A 76 -2.58 8.67 -4.15
CA ILE A 76 -1.15 8.58 -4.46
C ILE A 76 -0.82 9.44 -5.68
N VAL A 77 -1.59 9.29 -6.76
CA VAL A 77 -1.39 10.03 -8.00
C VAL A 77 -1.66 11.52 -7.81
N ASP A 78 -2.77 11.89 -7.18
CA ASP A 78 -3.13 13.30 -6.94
C ASP A 78 -2.04 14.03 -6.16
N LEU A 79 -1.50 13.43 -5.08
CA LEU A 79 -0.37 14.02 -4.36
C LEU A 79 0.90 14.06 -5.22
N GLY A 80 1.19 13.01 -5.97
CA GLY A 80 2.36 12.95 -6.86
C GLY A 80 2.34 13.95 -8.02
N MET A 81 1.20 14.59 -8.31
CA MET A 81 1.10 15.67 -9.29
C MET A 81 1.63 17.01 -8.73
N ASP A 82 1.46 17.25 -7.44
CA ASP A 82 1.82 18.51 -6.77
C ASP A 82 3.16 18.42 -6.00
N GLU A 83 3.54 17.23 -5.54
CA GLU A 83 4.77 16.96 -4.81
C GLU A 83 5.50 15.70 -5.31
N GLN A 84 6.55 15.27 -4.60
CA GLN A 84 7.24 14.02 -4.95
C GLN A 84 6.28 12.84 -4.77
N MET A 85 6.19 11.99 -5.80
CA MET A 85 5.38 10.77 -5.78
C MET A 85 5.56 9.99 -4.47
N PRO A 86 4.48 9.64 -3.74
CA PRO A 86 4.57 8.83 -2.54
C PRO A 86 5.24 7.48 -2.81
N GLN A 87 6.41 7.29 -2.19
CA GLN A 87 7.20 6.06 -2.27
C GLN A 87 7.51 5.53 -0.87
N PRO A 88 7.29 4.24 -0.58
CA PRO A 88 7.07 3.15 -1.54
C PRO A 88 5.61 2.91 -1.98
N ALA A 89 4.64 3.76 -1.60
CA ALA A 89 3.22 3.50 -1.88
C ALA A 89 2.91 3.21 -3.35
N PHE A 90 3.46 4.03 -4.27
CA PHE A 90 3.25 3.82 -5.71
C PHE A 90 3.88 2.52 -6.22
N ASN A 91 5.09 2.17 -5.78
CA ASN A 91 5.73 0.90 -6.16
C ASN A 91 4.96 -0.32 -5.64
N ILE A 92 4.38 -0.22 -4.43
CA ILE A 92 3.53 -1.27 -3.87
C ILE A 92 2.27 -1.42 -4.71
N TYR A 93 1.64 -0.32 -5.14
CA TYR A 93 0.49 -0.37 -6.04
C TYR A 93 0.83 -1.12 -7.34
N LEU A 94 1.95 -0.78 -7.97
CA LEU A 94 2.40 -1.47 -9.19
C LEU A 94 2.60 -2.97 -8.96
N ALA A 95 3.12 -3.38 -7.80
CA ALA A 95 3.29 -4.79 -7.50
C ALA A 95 1.95 -5.54 -7.38
N PHE A 96 0.89 -4.90 -6.86
CA PHE A 96 -0.45 -5.48 -6.83
C PHE A 96 -1.07 -5.56 -8.23
N ASP A 97 -0.98 -4.48 -9.02
CA ASP A 97 -1.43 -4.41 -10.42
C ASP A 97 -0.82 -5.52 -11.29
N GLU A 98 0.49 -5.78 -11.14
CA GLU A 98 1.20 -6.86 -11.84
C GLU A 98 0.70 -8.28 -11.46
N GLY A 99 0.02 -8.43 -10.33
CA GLY A 99 -0.57 -9.69 -9.88
C GLY A 99 -2.01 -9.93 -10.32
N GLU A 100 -2.67 -8.96 -10.95
CA GLU A 100 -4.07 -9.09 -11.37
C GLU A 100 -4.24 -10.02 -12.58
N TYR A 101 -3.21 -10.17 -13.41
CA TYR A 101 -3.30 -10.82 -14.71
C TYR A 101 -2.20 -11.85 -14.97
N GLN A 102 -2.50 -12.79 -15.86
CA GLN A 102 -1.50 -13.73 -16.38
C GLN A 102 -0.60 -13.01 -17.37
N HIS A 103 0.71 -13.17 -17.21
CA HIS A 103 1.71 -12.57 -18.10
C HIS A 103 1.94 -13.43 -19.33
N SER A 104 2.40 -12.81 -20.41
CA SER A 104 2.72 -13.55 -21.64
C SER A 104 3.86 -14.53 -21.39
N GLY A 105 3.59 -15.82 -21.56
CA GLY A 105 4.54 -16.90 -21.30
C GLY A 105 4.34 -17.62 -19.95
N ASP A 106 3.40 -17.16 -19.13
CA ASP A 106 2.98 -17.90 -17.94
C ASP A 106 2.34 -19.24 -18.32
N SER A 107 2.66 -20.26 -17.52
CA SER A 107 1.90 -21.51 -17.57
C SER A 107 0.55 -21.34 -16.86
N GLU A 108 -0.47 -22.10 -17.26
CA GLU A 108 -1.81 -22.07 -16.65
C GLU A 108 -1.84 -22.38 -15.13
N HIS A 109 -0.72 -22.87 -14.57
CA HIS A 109 -0.59 -23.21 -13.15
C HIS A 109 0.04 -22.09 -12.31
N ILE A 110 0.51 -21.00 -12.93
CA ILE A 110 1.07 -19.84 -12.21
C ILE A 110 -0.08 -19.09 -11.52
N LYS A 111 0.17 -18.69 -10.28
CA LYS A 111 -0.66 -17.71 -9.57
C LYS A 111 0.07 -16.36 -9.64
N PRO A 112 -0.39 -15.39 -10.44
CA PRO A 112 0.34 -14.14 -10.65
C PRO A 112 0.57 -13.36 -9.36
N SER A 113 -0.41 -13.34 -8.45
CA SER A 113 -0.26 -12.76 -7.10
C SER A 113 0.89 -13.37 -6.27
N GLU A 114 1.18 -14.67 -6.43
CA GLU A 114 2.29 -15.32 -5.74
C GLU A 114 3.63 -15.09 -6.46
N CYS A 115 3.62 -15.11 -7.79
CA CYS A 115 4.84 -15.03 -8.60
C CYS A 115 5.31 -13.60 -8.88
N TYR A 116 4.41 -12.63 -8.91
CA TYR A 116 4.72 -11.23 -9.22
C TYR A 116 4.54 -10.36 -7.98
N THR A 117 3.31 -10.22 -7.47
CA THR A 117 3.03 -9.35 -6.31
C THR A 117 3.87 -9.73 -5.10
N ARG A 118 3.79 -10.99 -4.64
CA ARG A 118 4.50 -11.39 -3.41
C ARG A 118 6.02 -11.24 -3.55
N LEU A 119 6.61 -11.61 -4.69
CA LEU A 119 8.05 -11.49 -4.91
C LEU A 119 8.50 -10.03 -4.96
N GLN A 120 7.81 -9.18 -5.72
CA GLN A 120 8.14 -7.76 -5.82
C GLN A 120 7.98 -7.05 -4.46
N LEU A 121 6.92 -7.36 -3.71
CA LEU A 121 6.72 -6.77 -2.39
C LEU A 121 7.81 -7.22 -1.39
N LEU A 122 8.25 -8.49 -1.44
CA LEU A 122 9.37 -8.96 -0.62
C LEU A 122 10.67 -8.20 -0.92
N GLU A 123 10.95 -7.93 -2.20
CA GLU A 123 12.11 -7.14 -2.62
C GLU A 123 11.99 -5.69 -2.15
N LEU A 124 10.85 -5.04 -2.40
CA LEU A 124 10.58 -3.66 -1.99
C LEU A 124 10.71 -3.48 -0.48
N LEU A 125 10.12 -4.36 0.32
CA LEU A 125 10.16 -4.24 1.78
C LEU A 125 11.53 -4.58 2.37
N ARG A 126 12.34 -5.43 1.71
CA ARG A 126 13.73 -5.71 2.13
C ARG A 126 14.65 -4.50 1.94
N GLU A 127 14.36 -3.66 0.95
CA GLU A 127 15.15 -2.45 0.65
C GLU A 127 14.77 -1.25 1.53
N LEU A 128 13.65 -1.33 2.26
CA LEU A 128 13.30 -0.32 3.23
C LEU A 128 14.28 -0.38 4.41
N PRO A 129 14.82 0.76 4.86
CA PRO A 129 15.69 0.79 6.02
C PRO A 129 14.92 0.26 7.24
N ASP A 130 15.52 -0.69 7.96
CA ASP A 130 14.99 -1.15 9.25
C ASP A 130 14.75 0.06 10.14
N SER A 131 13.49 0.23 10.56
CA SER A 131 13.14 1.21 11.57
C SER A 131 13.47 0.61 12.94
N ASP A 132 14.77 0.58 13.28
CA ASP A 132 15.27 0.38 14.65
C ASP A 132 14.92 1.57 15.56
#